data_AF-A0A6B3CSF4-F1
#
_entry.id   AF-A0A6B3CSF4-F1
#
_cell.length_a   1.000
_cell.length_b   1.000
_cell.length_c   1.000
_cell.angle_alpha   90.00
_cell.angle_beta   90.00
_cell.angle_gamma   90.00
#
_symmetry.space_group_name_H-M   'P 1'
#
loop_
_entity.id
_entity.type
_entity.pdbx_description
1 polymer ?
#
loop_
_entity_poly.entity_id
_entity_poly.type
_entity_poly.pdbx_seq_one_letter_code
_entity_poly.pdbx_strand_id
1 'polypeptide(L)' 'KRKYVFLCTNALLMRKKMDKFKPSPYFAFAVHIDGLRERHDESVAKEGVFDEAVEAIKEAKRRGFRVTTNSTFFNTDTP' A
#
# COMPACT_ATOMS: atom_id res chain seq x y z
N LYS A 1 18.62 -8.85 18.82
CA LYS A 1 17.13 -8.92 18.77
C LYS A 1 16.68 -8.67 17.33
N ARG A 2 15.80 -9.52 16.76
CA ARG A 2 15.18 -9.27 15.44
C ARG A 2 14.01 -8.30 15.63
N LYS A 3 13.89 -7.28 14.77
CA LYS A 3 12.84 -6.25 14.85
C LYS A 3 11.89 -6.41 13.67
N TYR A 4 10.59 -6.48 13.94
CA TYR A 4 9.58 -6.43 12.89
C TYR A 4 9.34 -4.98 12.48
N VAL A 5 9.36 -4.71 11.17
CA VAL A 5 9.18 -3.39 10.58
C VAL A 5 7.99 -3.45 9.64
N PHE A 6 6.99 -2.61 9.92
CA PHE A 6 5.89 -2.33 9.01
C PHE A 6 6.10 -0.92 8.48
N LEU A 7 6.40 -0.80 7.20
CA LEU A 7 6.60 0.49 6.55
C LEU A 7 5.28 0.93 5.94
N CYS A 8 4.62 1.88 6.61
CA CYS A 8 3.38 2.47 6.14
C CYS A 8 3.62 3.39 4.93
N THR A 9 2.78 3.32 3.90
CA THR A 9 2.92 4.10 2.67
C THR A 9 1.59 4.25 1.91
N ASN A 10 1.46 5.34 1.15
CA ASN A 10 0.41 5.55 0.14
C ASN A 10 0.78 4.96 -1.24
N ALA A 11 1.87 4.19 -1.31
CA ALA A 11 2.38 3.49 -2.50
C ALA A 11 2.92 4.35 -3.67
N LEU A 12 2.67 5.67 -3.72
CA LEU A 12 3.07 6.52 -4.86
C LEU A 12 4.58 6.49 -5.20
N LEU A 13 5.43 6.33 -4.19
CA LEU A 13 6.89 6.23 -4.37
C LEU A 13 7.41 4.80 -4.25
N MET A 14 6.54 3.85 -3.97
CA MET A 14 6.92 2.48 -3.61
C MET A 14 7.67 1.81 -4.75
N ARG A 15 7.14 1.83 -5.99
CA ARG A 15 7.83 1.26 -7.17
C ARG A 15 9.19 1.93 -7.43
N LYS A 16 9.29 3.25 -7.26
CA LYS A 16 10.52 4.04 -7.49
C LYS A 16 11.61 3.82 -6.43
N LYS A 17 11.24 3.37 -5.23
CA LYS A 17 12.15 3.19 -4.09
C LYS A 17 12.35 1.73 -3.69
N MET A 18 11.64 0.80 -4.33
CA MET A 18 11.59 -0.61 -3.93
C MET A 18 12.97 -1.27 -3.92
N ASP A 19 13.86 -0.89 -4.85
CA ASP A 19 15.24 -1.40 -4.95
C ASP A 19 16.11 -1.07 -3.73
N LYS A 20 15.68 -0.12 -2.89
CA LYS A 20 16.36 0.21 -1.63
C LYS A 20 16.08 -0.79 -0.52
N PHE A 21 15.12 -1.70 -0.72
CA PHE A 21 14.67 -2.67 0.27
C PHE A 21 14.97 -4.09 -0.20
N LYS A 22 15.04 -5.02 0.75
CA LYS A 22 15.15 -6.46 0.48
C LYS A 22 14.00 -7.19 1.17
N PRO A 23 13.36 -8.17 0.51
CA PRO A 23 12.36 -9.02 1.16
C PRO A 23 12.92 -9.65 2.43
N SER A 24 12.12 -9.67 3.49
CA SER A 24 12.49 -10.25 4.78
C SER A 24 11.22 -10.69 5.51
N PRO A 25 11.24 -11.81 6.25
CA PRO A 25 10.12 -12.19 7.12
C PRO A 25 9.86 -11.17 8.24
N TYR A 26 10.79 -10.25 8.48
CA TYR A 26 10.70 -9.17 9.46
C TYR A 26 10.29 -7.83 8.86
N PHE A 27 10.01 -7.75 7.55
CA PHE A 27 9.64 -6.51 6.88
C PHE A 27 8.35 -6.67 6.09
N ALA A 28 7.43 -5.71 6.22
CA ALA A 28 6.23 -5.63 5.40
C ALA A 28 5.95 -4.19 4.97
N PHE A 29 5.50 -4.01 3.73
CA PHE A 29 4.85 -2.77 3.32
C PHE A 29 3.40 -2.79 3.82
N ALA A 30 2.98 -1.71 4.50
CA ALA A 30 1.60 -1.48 4.88
C ALA A 30 1.03 -0.38 3.97
N VAL A 31 0.25 -0.76 2.96
CA VAL A 31 -0.26 0.17 1.94
C VAL A 31 -1.64 0.67 2.34
N HIS A 32 -1.84 1.98 2.33
CA HIS A 32 -3.15 2.58 2.53
C HIS A 32 -4.06 2.35 1.32
N ILE A 33 -5.20 1.70 1.53
CA ILE A 33 -6.26 1.48 0.53
C ILE A 33 -7.60 1.75 1.21
N ASP A 34 -8.04 3.01 1.14
CA ASP A 34 -9.26 3.52 1.75
C ASP A 34 -10.47 3.45 0.79
N GLY A 35 -10.81 2.24 0.36
CA GLY A 35 -11.95 1.97 -0.54
C GLY A 35 -11.56 1.38 -1.89
N LEU A 36 -12.56 1.11 -2.73
CA LEU A 36 -12.36 0.76 -4.14
C LEU A 36 -11.98 2.01 -4.95
N ARG A 37 -11.53 1.82 -6.19
CA ARG A 37 -11.02 2.85 -7.12
C ARG A 37 -11.54 4.27 -6.90
N GLU A 38 -12.81 4.53 -7.20
CA GLU A 38 -13.40 5.87 -7.13
C GLU A 38 -13.35 6.44 -5.71
N ARG A 39 -13.71 5.61 -4.72
CA ARG A 39 -13.77 6.00 -3.32
C ARG A 39 -12.39 6.29 -2.74
N HIS A 40 -11.40 5.49 -3.11
CA HIS A 40 -10.01 5.68 -2.69
C HIS A 40 -9.46 6.99 -3.24
N ASP A 41 -9.61 7.22 -4.55
CA ASP A 41 -9.14 8.41 -5.23
C ASP A 41 -9.82 9.68 -4.67
N GLU A 42 -11.11 9.61 -4.37
CA GLU A 42 -11.85 10.68 -3.67
C GLU A 42 -11.29 10.94 -2.27
N SER A 43 -11.06 9.89 -1.48
CA SER A 43 -10.61 9.99 -0.08
C SER A 43 -9.25 10.67 0.06
N VAL A 44 -8.41 10.59 -0.96
CA VAL A 44 -7.08 11.23 -0.99
C VAL A 44 -6.99 12.40 -1.98
N ALA A 45 -8.15 12.85 -2.49
CA ALA A 45 -8.31 13.97 -3.42
C ALA A 45 -7.38 13.89 -4.65
N LYS A 46 -7.18 12.69 -5.20
CA LYS A 46 -6.30 12.48 -6.35
C LYS A 46 -6.72 11.28 -7.19
N GLU A 47 -7.10 11.55 -8.43
CA GLU A 47 -7.48 10.53 -9.42
C GLU A 47 -6.29 9.65 -9.85
N GLY A 48 -6.58 8.36 -10.06
CA GLY A 48 -5.67 7.35 -10.58
C GLY A 48 -4.71 6.75 -9.56
N VAL A 49 -4.78 7.15 -8.29
CA VAL A 49 -3.83 6.67 -7.28
C VAL A 49 -4.15 5.29 -6.74
N PHE A 50 -5.42 4.87 -6.81
CA PHE A 50 -5.79 3.49 -6.52
C PHE A 50 -5.05 2.50 -7.43
N ASP A 51 -5.02 2.75 -8.74
CA ASP A 51 -4.29 1.91 -9.68
C ASP A 51 -2.80 1.89 -9.41
N GLU A 52 -2.21 3.07 -9.21
CA GLU A 52 -0.80 3.20 -8.86
C GLU A 52 -0.46 2.38 -7.60
N ALA A 53 -1.32 2.42 -6.59
CA ALA A 53 -1.16 1.64 -5.37
C ALA A 53 -1.31 0.13 -5.62
N VAL A 54 -2.31 -0.30 -6.38
CA VAL A 54 -2.52 -1.71 -6.74
C VAL A 54 -1.33 -2.26 -7.54
N GLU A 55 -0.82 -1.51 -8.53
CA GLU A 55 0.35 -1.91 -9.31
C GLU A 55 1.62 -1.97 -8.45
N ALA A 56 1.78 -1.06 -7.49
CA ALA A 56 2.87 -1.14 -6.52
C ALA A 56 2.77 -2.37 -5.61
N ILE A 57 1.56 -2.73 -5.16
CA ILE A 57 1.30 -3.93 -4.36
C ILE A 57 1.65 -5.20 -5.16
N LYS A 58 1.17 -5.30 -6.41
CA LYS A 58 1.47 -6.42 -7.30
C LYS A 58 2.98 -6.59 -7.49
N GLU A 59 3.68 -5.49 -7.77
CA GLU A 59 5.13 -5.51 -7.96
C GLU A 59 5.88 -5.93 -6.68
N ALA A 60 5.48 -5.42 -5.52
CA ALA A 60 6.08 -5.83 -4.24
C ALA A 60 5.89 -7.32 -3.97
N LYS A 61 4.67 -7.84 -4.19
CA LYS A 61 4.39 -9.27 -4.05
C LYS A 61 5.20 -10.10 -5.04
N ARG A 62 5.33 -9.66 -6.31
CA ARG A 62 6.16 -10.32 -7.33
C ARG A 62 7.62 -10.41 -6.91
N ARG A 63 8.13 -9.38 -6.22
CA ARG A 63 9.49 -9.35 -5.66
C ARG A 63 9.64 -10.08 -4.32
N GLY A 64 8.59 -10.71 -3.80
CA GLY A 64 8.62 -11.50 -2.57
C GLY A 64 8.47 -10.69 -1.27
N PHE A 65 8.13 -9.40 -1.34
CA PHE A 65 7.81 -8.64 -0.14
C PHE A 65 6.47 -9.07 0.44
N ARG A 66 6.38 -9.08 1.78
CA ARG A 66 5.09 -9.14 2.47
C ARG A 66 4.40 -7.79 2.33
N VAL A 67 3.13 -7.81 1.99
CA VAL A 67 2.27 -6.63 1.91
C VAL A 67 1.05 -6.83 2.78
N THR A 68 0.68 -5.81 3.54
CA THR A 68 -0.59 -5.69 4.24
C THR A 68 -1.27 -4.40 3.80
N THR A 69 -2.60 -4.34 3.90
CA THR A 69 -3.34 -3.08 3.69
C THR A 69 -3.75 -2.48 5.03
N ASN A 70 -3.81 -1.15 5.08
CA ASN A 70 -4.49 -0.42 6.13
C ASN A 70 -5.63 0.35 5.46
N SER A 71 -6.85 0.17 5.96
CA SER A 71 -8.05 0.71 5.32
C SER A 71 -8.86 1.48 6.36
N THR A 72 -9.20 2.71 6.00
CA THR A 72 -10.08 3.59 6.76
C THR A 72 -11.46 3.50 6.16
N PHE A 73 -12.44 3.16 6.98
CA PHE A 73 -13.86 3.19 6.62
C PHE A 73 -14.49 4.39 7.31
N PHE A 74 -15.16 5.22 6.53
CA PHE A 74 -15.87 6.41 6.99
C PHE A 74 -17.35 6.08 7.23
N ASN A 75 -18.00 6.89 8.06
CA ASN A 75 -19.44 6.77 8.32
C ASN A 75 -20.32 7.06 7.08
N THR A 76 -19.74 7.59 6.01
CA THR A 76 -20.39 7.80 4.71
C THR A 76 -20.21 6.64 3.74
N ASP A 77 -19.44 5.59 4.10
CA ASP A 77 -19.23 4.43 3.25
C ASP A 77 -20.44 3.47 3.33
N THR A 78 -20.77 2.84 2.21
CA THR A 78 -21.82 1.81 2.12
C THR A 78 -21.23 0.41 2.30
N PRO A 79 -21.91 -0.52 3.01
CA PRO A 79 -21.50 -1.92 3.11
C PRO A 79 -21.36 -2.65 1.76
#